data_AF-A0A6J1DE53-F1
#
_entry.id   AF-A0A6J1DE53-F1
#
_cell.length_a   1.000
_cell.length_b   1.000
_cell.length_c   1.000
_cell.angle_alpha   90.00
_cell.angle_beta   90.00
_cell.angle_gamma   90.00
#
_symmetry.space_group_name_H-M   'P 1'
#
loop_
_entity.id
_entity.type
_entity.pdbx_description
1 polymer ?
#
loop_
_entity_poly.entity_id
_entity_poly.type
_entity_poly.pdbx_seq_one_letter_code
_entity_poly.pdbx_strand_id
1 'polypeptide(L)'
;MFGVGDVHVQSGVIGCAGELPERYMQAVVSGNAGSGITVSVLRMVTKGIYPQDTNGLRKSTILSFSVGISIIIVCIILYNAAAKLPVLKYRLNLNNEEKQRKGCVFGSISISTLWEILTTIKLVAFGEVIIFVVSVSIFPGYVTEDVHSEILKDWYPITLISWYYASSLIGKYFASVYVIKNPKITVGSCVARVLFYPLFIECLNGPQFLRTEIPVSLLTCLLGLRGGYLDAVCMISAPKMVPFEHAEVAGILMAISMVSGLAIGSVLAWFWVI
;
A
#
# COMPACT_ATOMS: atom_id res chain seq x y z
N MET A 1 -6.87 8.44 16.20
CA MET A 1 -5.52 8.56 16.81
C MET A 1 -4.49 7.63 16.18
N PHE A 2 -4.79 6.36 15.89
CA PHE A 2 -3.84 5.44 15.23
C PHE A 2 -3.34 5.91 13.85
N GLY A 3 -4.23 6.46 13.01
CA GLY A 3 -3.85 6.86 11.65
C GLY A 3 -2.74 7.92 11.56
N VAL A 4 -2.68 8.90 12.46
CA VAL A 4 -1.62 9.94 12.40
C VAL A 4 -0.24 9.34 12.74
N GLY A 5 -0.20 8.38 13.66
CA GLY A 5 1.03 7.66 14.00
C GLY A 5 1.53 6.81 12.85
N ASP A 6 0.63 6.09 12.17
CA ASP A 6 0.97 5.27 11.00
C ASP A 6 1.54 6.15 9.87
N VAL A 7 0.93 7.31 9.61
CA VAL A 7 1.42 8.26 8.59
C VAL A 7 2.84 8.71 8.89
N HIS A 8 3.12 9.10 10.14
CA HIS A 8 4.43 9.60 10.52
C HIS A 8 5.50 8.53 10.34
N VAL A 9 5.25 7.32 10.85
CA VAL A 9 6.18 6.19 10.74
C VAL A 9 6.38 5.78 9.29
N GLN A 10 5.29 5.64 8.53
CA GLN A 10 5.34 5.23 7.13
C GLN A 10 6.05 6.27 6.26
N SER A 11 5.81 7.56 6.48
CA SER A 11 6.52 8.62 5.76
C SER A 11 8.02 8.64 6.07
N GLY A 12 8.42 8.39 7.31
CA GLY A 12 9.83 8.33 7.71
C GLY A 12 10.54 7.13 7.06
N VAL A 13 9.93 5.95 7.10
CA VAL A 13 10.51 4.74 6.50
C VAL A 13 10.63 4.87 4.98
N ILE A 14 9.59 5.39 4.31
CA ILE A 14 9.61 5.61 2.86
C ILE A 14 10.60 6.72 2.48
N GLY A 15 10.69 7.79 3.27
CA GLY A 15 11.68 8.85 3.09
C GLY A 15 13.10 8.29 3.11
N CYS A 16 13.47 7.56 4.17
CA CYS A 16 14.76 6.90 4.28
C CYS A 16 15.01 5.91 3.12
N ALA A 17 13.98 5.18 2.69
CA ALA A 17 14.09 4.26 1.56
C ALA A 17 14.26 4.96 0.20
N GLY A 18 13.81 6.21 0.07
CA GLY A 18 13.97 7.04 -1.12
C GLY A 18 15.43 7.40 -1.42
N GLU A 19 16.27 7.48 -0.39
CA GLU A 19 17.72 7.71 -0.53
C GLU A 19 18.52 6.45 -0.83
N LEU A 20 17.89 5.29 -0.69
CA LEU A 20 18.52 3.99 -0.89
C LEU A 20 18.24 3.46 -2.30
N PRO A 21 19.03 2.48 -2.78
CA PRO A 21 18.76 1.83 -4.05
C PRO A 21 17.33 1.28 -4.12
N GLU A 22 16.80 1.19 -5.34
CA GLU A 22 15.41 0.82 -5.66
C GLU A 22 14.88 -0.41 -4.94
N ARG A 23 15.76 -1.39 -4.70
CA ARG A 23 15.44 -2.64 -4.00
C ARG A 23 14.96 -2.41 -2.57
N TYR A 24 15.44 -1.37 -1.89
CA TYR A 24 15.02 -1.03 -0.52
C TYR A 24 13.64 -0.37 -0.51
N MET A 25 13.39 0.58 -1.41
CA MET A 25 12.06 1.15 -1.60
C MET A 25 11.05 0.04 -1.93
N GLN A 26 11.39 -0.83 -2.87
CA GLN A 26 10.53 -1.95 -3.23
C GLN A 26 10.29 -2.91 -2.05
N ALA A 27 11.30 -3.20 -1.23
CA ALA A 27 11.14 -4.02 -0.03
C ALA A 27 10.14 -3.39 0.96
N VAL A 28 10.27 -2.09 1.23
CA VAL A 28 9.35 -1.33 2.09
C VAL A 28 7.92 -1.38 1.54
N VAL A 29 7.76 -1.09 0.25
CA VAL A 29 6.46 -1.03 -0.43
C VAL A 29 5.79 -2.40 -0.52
N SER A 30 6.57 -3.46 -0.75
CA SER A 30 6.09 -4.85 -0.73
C SER A 30 5.69 -5.34 0.66
N GLY A 31 6.36 -4.83 1.71
CA GLY A 31 6.01 -5.11 3.10
C GLY A 31 4.57 -4.73 3.44
N ASN A 32 4.05 -3.65 2.85
CA ASN A 32 2.65 -3.23 3.04
C ASN A 32 1.65 -4.27 2.49
N ALA A 33 1.94 -4.92 1.36
CA ALA A 33 1.10 -6.01 0.86
C ALA A 33 1.28 -7.29 1.71
N GLY A 34 2.51 -7.57 2.14
CA GLY A 34 2.82 -8.73 3.00
C GLY A 34 2.13 -8.68 4.36
N SER A 35 1.99 -7.51 4.98
CA SER A 35 1.23 -7.34 6.22
C SER A 35 -0.25 -7.64 6.00
N GLY A 36 -0.83 -7.20 4.87
CA GLY A 36 -2.20 -7.53 4.47
C GLY A 36 -2.46 -9.03 4.33
N ILE A 37 -1.52 -9.78 3.73
CA ILE A 37 -1.59 -11.25 3.66
C ILE A 37 -1.54 -11.85 5.06
N THR A 38 -0.61 -11.40 5.90
CA THR A 38 -0.45 -11.90 7.28
C THR A 38 -1.72 -11.71 8.09
N VAL A 39 -2.33 -10.53 8.03
CA VAL A 39 -3.61 -10.24 8.70
C VAL A 39 -4.75 -11.10 8.14
N SER A 40 -4.76 -11.34 6.84
CA SER A 40 -5.79 -12.16 6.19
C SER A 40 -5.70 -13.63 6.61
N VAL A 41 -4.48 -14.19 6.66
CA VAL A 41 -4.22 -15.55 7.17
C VAL A 41 -4.62 -15.66 8.64
N LEU A 42 -4.25 -14.68 9.46
CA LEU A 42 -4.66 -14.65 10.86
C LEU A 42 -6.19 -14.66 11.00
N ARG A 43 -6.91 -13.89 10.17
CA ARG A 43 -8.38 -13.90 10.15
C ARG A 43 -8.96 -15.26 9.73
N MET A 44 -8.39 -15.91 8.71
CA MET A 44 -8.81 -17.25 8.29
C MET A 44 -8.62 -18.29 9.40
N VAL A 45 -7.44 -18.31 10.03
CA VAL A 45 -7.10 -19.23 11.12
C VAL A 45 -8.03 -19.01 12.30
N THR A 46 -8.19 -17.76 12.72
CA THR A 46 -9.06 -17.39 13.84
C THR A 46 -10.50 -17.80 13.61
N LYS A 47 -11.04 -17.58 12.40
CA LYS A 47 -12.40 -17.98 12.06
C LYS A 47 -12.56 -19.50 11.92
N GLY A 48 -11.52 -20.21 11.49
CA GLY A 48 -11.53 -21.67 11.37
C GLY A 48 -11.45 -22.39 12.71
N ILE A 49 -10.74 -21.82 13.69
CA ILE A 49 -10.50 -22.44 15.01
C ILE A 49 -11.58 -22.10 16.02
N TYR A 50 -12.12 -20.87 16.00
CA TYR A 50 -13.05 -20.40 17.04
C TYR A 50 -14.48 -20.27 16.53
N PRO A 51 -15.48 -20.86 17.22
CA PRO A 51 -16.88 -20.60 16.94
C PRO A 51 -17.22 -19.13 17.26
N GLN A 52 -18.22 -18.58 16.55
CA GLN A 52 -18.72 -17.20 16.68
C GLN A 52 -19.50 -16.95 18.01
N ASP A 53 -19.08 -17.59 19.10
CA ASP A 53 -19.63 -17.38 20.45
C ASP A 53 -18.81 -16.32 21.19
N THR A 54 -19.41 -15.66 22.18
CA THR A 54 -18.74 -14.62 23.00
C THR A 54 -17.42 -15.09 23.63
N ASN A 55 -17.36 -16.35 24.03
CA ASN A 55 -16.13 -16.99 24.54
C ASN A 55 -15.11 -17.29 23.44
N GLY A 56 -15.55 -17.62 22.22
CA GLY A 56 -14.71 -17.84 21.06
C GLY A 56 -14.08 -16.53 20.56
N LEU A 57 -14.87 -15.45 20.52
CA LEU A 57 -14.42 -14.11 20.15
C LEU A 57 -13.33 -13.58 21.09
N ARG A 58 -13.47 -13.81 22.41
CA ARG A 58 -12.46 -13.40 23.39
C ARG A 58 -11.14 -14.15 23.19
N LYS A 59 -11.17 -15.47 22.94
CA LYS A 59 -9.97 -16.27 22.68
C LYS A 59 -9.30 -15.89 21.34
N SER A 60 -10.12 -15.65 20.32
CA SER A 60 -9.71 -15.11 19.01
C SER A 60 -8.93 -13.79 19.14
N THR A 61 -9.45 -12.85 19.93
CA THR A 61 -8.81 -11.56 20.18
C THR A 61 -7.49 -11.71 20.93
N ILE A 62 -7.44 -12.58 21.96
CA ILE A 62 -6.19 -12.87 22.69
C ILE A 62 -5.14 -13.48 21.76
N LEU A 63 -5.52 -14.42 20.89
CA LEU A 63 -4.62 -15.01 19.89
C LEU A 63 -4.08 -13.93 18.93
N SER A 64 -4.95 -13.05 18.46
CA SER A 64 -4.58 -11.97 17.53
C SER A 64 -3.58 -11.00 18.16
N PHE A 65 -3.78 -10.61 19.42
CA PHE A 65 -2.82 -9.79 20.16
C PHE A 65 -1.49 -10.52 20.39
N SER A 66 -1.53 -11.81 20.75
CA SER A 66 -0.33 -12.62 20.95
C SER A 66 0.54 -12.74 19.69
N VAL A 67 -0.11 -12.98 18.54
CA VAL A 67 0.55 -13.00 17.23
C VAL A 67 1.11 -11.62 16.88
N GLY A 68 0.34 -10.56 17.10
CA GLY A 68 0.79 -9.18 16.87
C GLY A 68 2.04 -8.81 17.69
N ILE A 69 2.06 -9.12 18.99
CA ILE A 69 3.22 -8.89 19.87
C ILE A 69 4.44 -9.68 19.36
N SER A 70 4.24 -10.94 18.97
CA SER A 70 5.31 -11.79 18.45
C SER A 70 5.92 -11.20 17.16
N ILE A 71 5.08 -10.71 16.25
CA ILE A 71 5.53 -10.04 15.01
C ILE A 71 6.31 -8.77 15.35
N ILE A 72 5.82 -7.94 16.28
CA ILE A 72 6.51 -6.71 16.70
C ILE A 72 7.89 -7.03 17.27
N ILE A 73 8.02 -8.05 18.13
CA ILE A 73 9.31 -8.47 18.69
C ILE A 73 10.26 -8.90 17.57
N VAL A 74 9.79 -9.71 16.62
CA VAL A 74 10.58 -10.13 15.45
C VAL A 74 11.00 -8.91 14.61
N CYS A 75 10.09 -7.97 14.35
CA CYS A 75 10.41 -6.73 13.64
C CYS A 75 11.49 -5.89 14.36
N ILE A 76 11.44 -5.79 15.70
CA ILE A 76 12.47 -5.09 16.49
C ILE A 76 13.83 -5.79 16.37
N ILE A 77 13.85 -7.12 16.46
CA ILE A 77 15.09 -7.91 16.31
C ILE A 77 15.67 -7.74 14.90
N LEU A 78 14.83 -7.86 13.86
CA LEU A 78 15.24 -7.69 12.47
C LEU A 78 15.71 -6.27 12.19
N TYR A 79 15.05 -5.24 12.72
CA TYR A 79 15.47 -3.86 12.60
C TYR A 79 16.85 -3.63 13.23
N ASN A 80 17.06 -4.13 14.45
CA ASN A 80 18.34 -4.04 15.14
C ASN A 80 19.45 -4.83 14.43
N ALA A 81 19.14 -5.99 13.85
CA ALA A 81 20.07 -6.76 13.06
C ALA A 81 20.41 -6.07 11.72
N ALA A 82 19.40 -5.50 11.05
CA ALA A 82 19.57 -4.77 9.80
C ALA A 82 20.43 -3.50 10.01
N ALA A 83 20.22 -2.79 11.13
CA ALA A 83 21.05 -1.64 11.51
C ALA A 83 22.53 -2.00 11.75
N LYS A 84 22.83 -3.28 12.07
CA LYS A 84 24.20 -3.78 12.22
C LYS A 84 24.84 -4.24 10.90
N LEU A 85 24.09 -4.35 9.80
CA LEU A 85 24.66 -4.77 8.52
C LEU A 85 25.69 -3.73 8.03
N PRO A 86 26.96 -4.13 7.78
CA PRO A 86 28.02 -3.20 7.41
C PRO A 86 27.73 -2.48 6.09
N VAL A 87 27.00 -3.12 5.17
CA VAL A 87 26.58 -2.52 3.89
C VAL A 87 25.61 -1.36 4.10
N LEU A 88 24.65 -1.49 5.01
CA LEU A 88 23.70 -0.42 5.32
C LEU A 88 24.39 0.74 6.04
N LYS A 89 25.25 0.42 7.02
CA LYS A 89 26.04 1.41 7.74
C LYS A 89 26.97 2.20 6.81
N TYR A 90 27.60 1.52 5.86
CA TYR A 90 28.47 2.17 4.87
C TYR A 90 27.68 3.14 3.96
N ARG A 91 26.52 2.72 3.43
CA ARG A 91 25.65 3.57 2.59
C ARG A 91 25.11 4.78 3.37
N LEU A 92 24.61 4.56 4.59
CA LEU A 92 24.09 5.63 5.44
C LEU A 92 25.19 6.62 5.85
N ASN A 93 26.39 6.13 6.18
CA ASN A 93 27.52 7.01 6.51
C ASN A 93 27.94 7.86 5.31
N LEU A 94 28.02 7.29 4.10
CA LEU A 94 28.29 8.06 2.87
C LEU A 94 27.25 9.16 2.66
N ASN A 95 25.96 8.82 2.78
CA ASN A 95 24.86 9.78 2.62
C ASN A 95 24.94 10.88 3.69
N ASN A 96 25.25 10.52 4.94
CA ASN A 96 25.39 11.46 6.04
C ASN A 96 26.60 12.38 5.87
N GLU A 97 27.72 11.88 5.37
CA GLU A 97 28.92 12.67 5.05
C GLU A 97 28.63 13.65 3.90
N GLU A 98 27.92 13.21 2.85
CA GLU A 98 27.46 14.12 1.78
C GLU A 98 26.48 15.18 2.30
N LYS A 99 25.55 14.81 3.18
CA LYS A 99 24.63 15.75 3.86
C LYS A 99 25.40 16.76 4.73
N GLN A 100 26.41 16.31 5.47
CA GLN A 100 27.25 17.20 6.28
C GLN A 100 28.09 18.14 5.41
N ARG A 101 28.62 17.65 4.28
CA ARG A 101 29.38 18.46 3.32
C ARG A 101 28.56 19.58 2.69
N LYS A 102 27.26 19.34 2.49
CA LYS A 102 26.34 20.28 1.83
C LYS A 102 25.56 21.18 2.80
N GLY A 103 25.69 20.95 4.11
CA GLY A 103 24.98 21.70 5.15
C GLY A 103 23.55 21.17 5.37
N CYS A 104 23.14 21.12 6.64
CA CYS A 104 21.93 20.47 7.17
C CYS A 104 20.66 20.60 6.29
N VAL A 105 20.25 19.51 5.64
CA VAL A 105 19.13 19.48 4.67
C VAL A 105 17.75 19.49 5.34
N PHE A 106 17.57 18.94 6.56
CA PHE A 106 16.23 18.78 7.15
C PHE A 106 15.71 20.01 7.92
N GLY A 107 16.61 20.90 8.36
CA GLY A 107 16.25 22.07 9.19
C GLY A 107 16.02 23.38 8.44
N SER A 108 16.32 23.44 7.14
CA SER A 108 16.30 24.69 6.35
C SER A 108 15.79 24.48 4.91
N ILE A 109 14.84 23.58 4.70
CA ILE A 109 14.20 23.48 3.38
C ILE A 109 13.26 24.67 3.22
N SER A 110 13.60 25.58 2.31
CA SER A 110 12.71 26.67 1.93
C SER A 110 11.40 26.11 1.36
N ILE A 111 10.27 26.75 1.67
CA ILE A 111 8.96 26.44 1.08
C ILE A 111 9.02 26.45 -0.45
N SER A 112 9.88 27.29 -1.04
CA SER A 112 10.12 27.32 -2.49
C SER A 112 10.67 25.99 -3.03
N THR A 113 11.63 25.38 -2.33
CA THR A 113 12.25 24.10 -2.70
C THR A 113 11.25 22.95 -2.53
N LEU A 114 10.43 22.97 -1.46
CA LEU A 114 9.33 22.00 -1.30
C LEU A 114 8.34 22.08 -2.46
N TRP A 115 7.98 23.30 -2.88
CA TRP A 115 7.08 23.51 -4.00
C TRP A 115 7.69 23.03 -5.32
N GLU A 116 8.99 23.21 -5.52
CA GLU A 116 9.72 22.73 -6.69
C GLU A 116 9.76 21.19 -6.75
N ILE A 117 10.04 20.53 -5.63
CA ILE A 117 9.97 19.07 -5.50
C ILE A 117 8.56 18.59 -5.81
N LEU A 118 7.55 19.19 -5.18
CA LEU A 118 6.15 18.83 -5.37
C LEU A 118 5.72 18.99 -6.83
N THR A 119 6.09 20.10 -7.48
CA THR A 119 5.76 20.34 -8.89
C THR A 119 6.47 19.40 -9.85
N THR A 120 7.64 18.88 -9.46
CA THR A 120 8.38 17.86 -10.22
C THR A 120 7.70 16.50 -10.13
N ILE A 121 7.30 16.06 -8.93
CA ILE A 121 6.68 14.75 -8.73
C ILE A 121 5.15 14.74 -8.91
N LYS A 122 4.52 15.91 -9.11
CA LYS A 122 3.06 16.10 -9.08
C LYS A 122 2.26 15.08 -9.90
N LEU A 123 2.78 14.70 -11.07
CA LEU A 123 2.11 13.75 -11.95
C LEU A 123 2.05 12.37 -11.31
N VAL A 124 3.20 11.88 -10.82
CA VAL A 124 3.29 10.57 -10.17
C VAL A 124 2.54 10.56 -8.84
N ALA A 125 2.64 11.63 -8.05
CA ALA A 125 1.89 11.80 -6.81
C ALA A 125 0.36 11.80 -7.05
N PHE A 126 -0.10 12.48 -8.11
CA PHE A 126 -1.52 12.46 -8.50
C PHE A 126 -1.98 11.07 -8.96
N GLY A 127 -1.15 10.36 -9.73
CA GLY A 127 -1.40 8.98 -10.11
C GLY A 127 -1.56 8.07 -8.88
N GLU A 128 -0.68 8.24 -7.90
CA GLU A 128 -0.71 7.51 -6.63
C GLU A 128 -2.01 7.72 -5.85
N VAL A 129 -2.44 8.99 -5.70
CA VAL A 129 -3.73 9.31 -5.06
C VAL A 129 -4.87 8.58 -5.77
N ILE A 130 -4.91 8.60 -7.10
CA ILE A 130 -5.95 7.89 -7.87
C ILE A 130 -5.90 6.38 -7.62
N ILE A 131 -4.71 5.77 -7.58
CA ILE A 131 -4.57 4.33 -7.30
C ILE A 131 -5.28 3.97 -5.99
N PHE A 132 -5.00 4.71 -4.91
CA PHE A 132 -5.58 4.44 -3.60
C PHE A 132 -7.04 4.85 -3.49
N VAL A 133 -7.45 5.97 -4.10
CA VAL A 133 -8.86 6.39 -4.13
C VAL A 133 -9.73 5.32 -4.79
N VAL A 134 -9.37 4.89 -6.01
CA VAL A 134 -10.12 3.87 -6.75
C VAL A 134 -10.13 2.57 -5.96
N SER A 135 -8.97 2.12 -5.50
CA SER A 135 -8.86 0.81 -4.84
C SER A 135 -9.64 0.77 -3.53
N VAL A 136 -9.54 1.80 -2.68
CA VAL A 136 -10.23 1.86 -1.37
C VAL A 136 -11.73 2.09 -1.51
N SER A 137 -12.16 2.89 -2.49
CA SER A 137 -13.59 3.13 -2.71
C SER A 137 -14.34 1.89 -3.18
N ILE A 138 -13.67 1.00 -3.92
CA ILE A 138 -14.24 -0.28 -4.38
C ILE A 138 -14.05 -1.36 -3.31
N PHE A 139 -12.85 -1.46 -2.75
CA PHE A 139 -12.42 -2.56 -1.89
C PHE A 139 -11.66 -2.05 -0.64
N PRO A 140 -11.95 -2.53 0.58
CA PRO A 140 -12.84 -3.65 0.92
C PRO A 140 -14.31 -3.27 1.08
N GLY A 141 -14.65 -2.02 1.46
CA GLY A 141 -16.00 -1.63 1.95
C GLY A 141 -17.15 -2.21 1.13
N TYR A 142 -17.35 -1.68 -0.08
CA TYR A 142 -18.47 -2.04 -0.94
C TYR A 142 -18.50 -3.52 -1.35
N VAL A 143 -17.37 -4.06 -1.83
CA VAL A 143 -17.30 -5.47 -2.26
C VAL A 143 -17.52 -6.46 -1.12
N THR A 144 -17.14 -6.12 0.12
CA THR A 144 -17.35 -7.00 1.28
C THR A 144 -18.74 -6.91 1.89
N GLU A 145 -19.46 -5.81 1.66
CA GLU A 145 -20.79 -5.55 2.22
C GLU A 145 -21.91 -6.06 1.29
N ASP A 146 -21.78 -5.89 -0.03
CA ASP A 146 -22.86 -6.21 -0.97
C ASP A 146 -22.76 -7.61 -1.63
N VAL A 147 -21.58 -8.23 -1.64
CA VAL A 147 -21.40 -9.52 -2.32
C VAL A 147 -21.63 -10.69 -1.37
N HIS A 148 -22.89 -11.11 -1.33
CA HIS A 148 -23.32 -12.32 -0.62
C HIS A 148 -23.21 -13.52 -1.56
N SER A 149 -22.26 -14.41 -1.27
CA SER A 149 -22.14 -15.72 -1.89
C SER A 149 -22.99 -16.74 -1.12
N GLU A 150 -23.84 -17.50 -1.83
CA GLU A 150 -24.64 -18.58 -1.23
C GLU A 150 -23.77 -19.76 -0.74
N ILE A 151 -22.59 -19.96 -1.33
CA ILE A 151 -21.70 -21.10 -1.08
C ILE A 151 -20.67 -20.79 0.02
N LEU A 152 -19.98 -19.65 -0.08
CA LEU A 152 -18.90 -19.26 0.83
C LEU A 152 -19.39 -18.38 1.99
N LYS A 153 -20.57 -17.76 1.89
CA LYS A 153 -21.16 -16.89 2.93
C LYS A 153 -20.10 -15.92 3.50
N ASP A 154 -19.91 -15.91 4.81
CA ASP A 154 -18.94 -15.06 5.51
C ASP A 154 -17.46 -15.32 5.15
N TRP A 155 -17.14 -16.44 4.48
CA TRP A 155 -15.77 -16.74 4.03
C TRP A 155 -15.39 -16.00 2.76
N TYR A 156 -16.38 -15.61 1.96
CA TYR A 156 -16.16 -14.95 0.68
C TYR A 156 -15.40 -13.62 0.82
N PRO A 157 -15.79 -12.68 1.70
CA PRO A 157 -15.01 -11.46 1.96
C PRO A 157 -13.56 -11.73 2.37
N ILE A 158 -13.33 -12.74 3.21
CA ILE A 158 -11.99 -13.06 3.72
C ILE A 158 -11.10 -13.63 2.59
N THR A 159 -11.68 -14.45 1.72
CA THR A 159 -10.98 -14.97 0.55
C THR A 159 -10.65 -13.87 -0.46
N LEU A 160 -11.58 -12.93 -0.71
CA LEU A 160 -11.35 -11.78 -1.58
C LEU A 160 -10.23 -10.86 -1.07
N ILE A 161 -10.23 -10.54 0.23
CA ILE A 161 -9.15 -9.77 0.87
C ILE A 161 -7.81 -10.46 0.69
N SER A 162 -7.75 -11.77 0.93
CA SER A 162 -6.52 -12.54 0.78
C SER A 162 -6.01 -12.51 -0.67
N TRP A 163 -6.93 -12.68 -1.63
CA TRP A 163 -6.63 -12.69 -3.05
C TRP A 163 -6.19 -11.32 -3.58
N TYR A 164 -6.81 -10.23 -3.09
CA TYR A 164 -6.39 -8.86 -3.36
C TYR A 164 -4.95 -8.60 -2.89
N TYR A 165 -4.62 -8.94 -1.64
CA TYR A 165 -3.27 -8.70 -1.12
C TYR A 165 -2.22 -9.62 -1.76
N ALA A 166 -2.57 -10.87 -2.08
CA ALA A 166 -1.68 -11.79 -2.80
C ALA A 166 -1.36 -11.28 -4.21
N SER A 167 -2.39 -10.89 -4.97
CA SER A 167 -2.21 -10.31 -6.30
C SER A 167 -1.46 -8.97 -6.28
N SER A 168 -1.72 -8.12 -5.28
CA SER A 168 -0.96 -6.89 -5.06
C SER A 168 0.53 -7.16 -4.82
N LEU A 169 0.86 -8.16 -3.99
CA LEU A 169 2.25 -8.56 -3.78
C LEU A 169 2.93 -9.04 -5.07
N ILE A 170 2.23 -9.85 -5.88
CA ILE A 170 2.72 -10.29 -7.19
C ILE A 170 2.97 -9.08 -8.11
N GLY A 171 2.07 -8.10 -8.12
CA GLY A 171 2.23 -6.86 -8.90
C GLY A 171 3.46 -6.06 -8.48
N LYS A 172 3.67 -5.91 -7.18
CA LYS A 172 4.87 -5.25 -6.62
C LYS A 172 6.16 -6.01 -6.95
N TYR A 173 6.10 -7.34 -7.01
CA TYR A 173 7.23 -8.16 -7.46
C TYR A 173 7.54 -7.94 -8.96
N PHE A 174 6.53 -7.85 -9.82
CA PHE A 174 6.74 -7.49 -11.23
C PHE A 174 7.39 -6.12 -11.40
N ALA A 175 7.03 -5.15 -10.58
CA ALA A 175 7.67 -3.83 -10.58
C ALA A 175 9.16 -3.87 -10.18
N SER A 176 9.60 -4.87 -9.42
CA SER A 176 11.03 -5.14 -9.15
C SER A 176 11.82 -5.40 -10.42
N VAL A 177 11.21 -6.13 -11.36
CA VAL A 177 11.86 -6.60 -12.58
C VAL A 177 11.76 -5.54 -13.67
N TYR A 178 10.61 -4.88 -13.77
CA TYR A 178 10.34 -3.89 -14.81
C TYR A 178 9.60 -2.66 -14.29
N VAL A 179 10.31 -1.53 -14.25
CA VAL A 179 9.78 -0.20 -13.88
C VAL A 179 9.51 0.62 -15.13
N ILE A 180 8.27 1.07 -15.31
CA ILE A 180 7.92 2.02 -16.38
C ILE A 180 8.56 3.37 -16.07
N LYS A 181 9.41 3.84 -16.99
CA LYS A 181 10.16 5.11 -16.82
C LYS A 181 9.37 6.35 -17.25
N ASN A 182 8.33 6.20 -18.05
CA ASN A 182 7.60 7.34 -18.61
C ASN A 182 6.45 7.77 -17.68
N PRO A 183 6.53 8.94 -17.02
CA PRO A 183 5.53 9.36 -16.04
C PRO A 183 4.15 9.58 -16.66
N LYS A 184 4.07 10.00 -17.94
CA LYS A 184 2.79 10.20 -18.62
C LYS A 184 2.05 8.87 -18.83
N ILE A 185 2.79 7.81 -19.18
CA ILE A 185 2.23 6.47 -19.36
C ILE A 185 1.82 5.89 -18.00
N THR A 186 2.65 6.07 -16.97
CA THR A 186 2.32 5.64 -15.60
C THR A 186 1.03 6.28 -15.12
N VAL A 187 0.91 7.61 -15.22
CA VAL A 187 -0.30 8.33 -14.80
C VAL A 187 -1.51 7.99 -15.67
N GLY A 188 -1.33 7.87 -17.00
CA GLY A 188 -2.39 7.41 -17.89
C GLY A 188 -2.92 6.04 -17.47
N SER A 189 -2.04 5.12 -17.06
CA SER A 189 -2.45 3.81 -16.51
C SER A 189 -3.13 3.93 -15.14
N CYS A 190 -2.74 4.89 -14.30
CA CYS A 190 -3.43 5.18 -13.03
C CYS A 190 -4.86 5.70 -13.28
N VAL A 191 -5.02 6.66 -14.19
CA VAL A 191 -6.33 7.22 -14.57
C VAL A 191 -7.22 6.15 -15.20
N ALA A 192 -6.67 5.28 -16.05
CA ALA A 192 -7.39 4.15 -16.61
C ALA A 192 -7.86 3.11 -15.57
N ARG A 193 -7.53 3.26 -14.27
CA ARG A 193 -8.16 2.49 -13.19
C ARG A 193 -9.59 2.94 -12.92
N VAL A 194 -9.96 4.17 -13.25
CA VAL A 194 -11.35 4.64 -13.11
C VAL A 194 -12.32 3.76 -13.91
N LEU A 195 -11.85 3.08 -14.96
CA LEU A 195 -12.61 2.08 -15.70
C LEU A 195 -13.02 0.86 -14.86
N PHE A 196 -12.40 0.61 -13.70
CA PHE A 196 -12.87 -0.44 -12.79
C PHE A 196 -14.22 -0.08 -12.14
N TYR A 197 -14.56 1.20 -11.94
CA TYR A 197 -15.87 1.58 -11.40
C TYR A 197 -17.04 0.99 -12.19
N PRO A 198 -17.20 1.27 -13.50
CA PRO A 198 -18.30 0.70 -14.27
C PRO A 198 -18.23 -0.83 -14.35
N LEU A 199 -17.05 -1.42 -14.43
CA LEU A 199 -16.89 -2.89 -14.44
C LEU A 199 -17.40 -3.54 -13.14
N PHE A 200 -17.11 -2.95 -11.98
CA PHE A 200 -17.64 -3.44 -10.70
C PHE A 200 -19.15 -3.19 -10.58
N ILE A 201 -19.66 -2.03 -11.03
CA ILE A 201 -21.12 -1.76 -11.07
C ILE A 201 -21.84 -2.81 -11.94
N GLU A 202 -21.32 -3.10 -13.13
CA GLU A 202 -21.90 -4.09 -14.04
C GLU A 202 -21.85 -5.52 -13.47
N CYS A 203 -20.77 -5.90 -12.81
CA CYS A 203 -20.70 -7.21 -12.15
C CYS A 203 -21.70 -7.37 -11.00
N LEU A 204 -22.10 -6.27 -10.35
CA LEU A 204 -22.95 -6.31 -9.16
C LEU A 204 -24.43 -6.07 -9.46
N ASN A 205 -24.73 -5.15 -10.38
CA ASN A 205 -26.08 -4.76 -10.78
C ASN A 205 -26.53 -5.36 -12.13
N GLY A 206 -25.63 -6.02 -12.85
CA GLY A 206 -25.89 -6.60 -14.16
C GLY A 206 -26.59 -7.97 -14.13
N PRO A 207 -26.64 -8.67 -15.29
CA PRO A 207 -27.32 -9.97 -15.42
C PRO A 207 -26.72 -11.02 -14.47
N GLN A 208 -27.55 -11.98 -14.03
CA GLN A 208 -27.22 -13.00 -13.02
C GLN A 208 -25.91 -13.77 -13.29
N PHE A 209 -25.49 -13.91 -14.54
CA PHE A 209 -24.23 -14.55 -14.91
C PHE A 209 -22.99 -13.77 -14.45
N LEU A 210 -23.02 -12.43 -14.47
CA LEU A 210 -21.92 -11.57 -14.04
C LEU A 210 -21.87 -11.41 -12.52
N ARG A 211 -23.02 -11.57 -11.84
CA ARG A 211 -23.16 -11.55 -10.38
C ARG A 211 -22.77 -12.90 -9.74
N THR A 212 -21.76 -13.56 -10.30
CA THR A 212 -21.20 -14.80 -9.74
C THR A 212 -19.89 -14.51 -9.00
N GLU A 213 -19.47 -15.45 -8.16
CA GLU A 213 -18.27 -15.30 -7.32
C GLU A 213 -16.97 -15.15 -8.14
N ILE A 214 -16.92 -15.78 -9.31
CA ILE A 214 -15.73 -15.91 -10.13
C ILE A 214 -15.37 -14.57 -10.81
N PRO A 215 -16.28 -13.86 -11.52
CA PRO A 215 -16.01 -12.54 -12.09
C PRO A 215 -15.55 -11.53 -11.05
N VAL A 216 -16.21 -11.45 -9.90
CA VAL A 216 -15.86 -10.50 -8.83
C VAL A 216 -14.48 -10.82 -8.24
N SER A 217 -14.16 -12.10 -8.03
CA SER A 217 -12.84 -12.53 -7.55
C SER A 217 -11.74 -12.24 -8.56
N LEU A 218 -12.01 -12.49 -9.85
CA LEU A 218 -11.07 -12.19 -10.93
C LEU A 218 -10.82 -10.69 -11.07
N LEU A 219 -11.88 -9.88 -11.04
CA LEU A 219 -11.78 -8.42 -11.12
C LEU A 219 -11.04 -7.86 -9.89
N THR A 220 -11.25 -8.44 -8.70
CA THR A 220 -10.56 -8.07 -7.46
C THR A 220 -9.07 -8.36 -7.52
N CYS A 221 -8.63 -9.50 -8.07
CA CYS A 221 -7.19 -9.71 -8.25
C CYS A 221 -6.60 -8.92 -9.42
N LEU A 222 -7.34 -8.61 -10.48
CA LEU A 222 -6.89 -7.66 -11.50
C LEU A 222 -6.66 -6.27 -10.89
N LEU A 223 -7.58 -5.82 -10.04
CA LEU A 223 -7.48 -4.57 -9.29
C LEU A 223 -6.25 -4.57 -8.37
N GLY A 224 -6.03 -5.66 -7.64
CA GLY A 224 -4.88 -5.87 -6.76
C GLY A 224 -3.56 -5.92 -7.51
N LEU A 225 -3.45 -6.75 -8.56
CA LEU A 225 -2.25 -6.90 -9.38
C LEU A 225 -1.82 -5.59 -10.03
N ARG A 226 -2.76 -4.93 -10.74
CA ARG A 226 -2.49 -3.62 -11.35
C ARG A 226 -2.23 -2.55 -10.29
N GLY A 227 -2.89 -2.66 -9.13
CA GLY A 227 -2.69 -1.85 -7.91
C GLY A 227 -1.25 -1.87 -7.46
N GLY A 228 -0.81 -3.04 -7.02
CA GLY A 228 0.52 -3.24 -6.50
C GLY A 228 1.62 -2.91 -7.50
N TYR A 229 1.43 -3.23 -8.78
CA TYR A 229 2.40 -2.87 -9.82
C TYR A 229 2.57 -1.35 -9.96
N LEU A 230 1.46 -0.61 -10.14
CA LEU A 230 1.53 0.84 -10.35
C LEU A 230 2.00 1.58 -9.10
N ASP A 231 1.55 1.19 -7.91
CA ASP A 231 2.00 1.71 -6.61
C ASP A 231 3.53 1.59 -6.48
N ALA A 232 4.08 0.38 -6.67
CA ALA A 232 5.52 0.19 -6.63
C ALA A 232 6.27 1.02 -7.69
N VAL A 233 5.76 1.11 -8.92
CA VAL A 233 6.37 1.94 -9.96
C VAL A 233 6.38 3.42 -9.58
N CYS A 234 5.28 3.95 -9.05
CA CYS A 234 5.18 5.34 -8.61
C CYS A 234 6.16 5.64 -7.48
N MET A 235 6.17 4.79 -6.45
CA MET A 235 7.03 4.94 -5.28
C MET A 235 8.53 4.80 -5.59
N ILE A 236 8.89 3.93 -6.55
CA ILE A 236 10.29 3.78 -7.01
C ILE A 236 10.71 4.95 -7.92
N SER A 237 9.79 5.47 -8.74
CA SER A 237 10.13 6.49 -9.75
C SER A 237 10.26 7.88 -9.14
N ALA A 238 9.41 8.25 -8.18
CA ALA A 238 9.35 9.61 -7.64
C ALA A 238 10.67 10.12 -7.02
N PRO A 239 11.38 9.38 -6.14
CA PRO A 239 12.65 9.84 -5.57
C PRO A 239 13.76 10.02 -6.61
N LYS A 240 13.65 9.38 -7.78
CA LYS A 240 14.64 9.50 -8.88
C LYS A 240 14.38 10.66 -9.82
N MET A 241 13.19 11.26 -9.75
CA MET A 241 12.85 12.44 -10.55
C MET A 241 13.46 13.71 -9.97
N VAL A 242 13.93 13.65 -8.73
CA VAL A 242 14.57 14.75 -8.01
C VAL A 242 16.05 14.44 -7.77
N PRO A 243 16.89 15.48 -7.55
CA PRO A 243 18.25 15.27 -7.10
C PRO A 243 18.30 14.41 -5.82
N PHE A 244 19.38 13.67 -5.65
CA PHE A 244 19.59 12.76 -4.52
C PHE A 244 19.35 13.42 -3.15
N GLU A 245 19.72 14.70 -3.02
CA GLU A 245 19.53 15.51 -1.82
C GLU A 245 18.06 15.71 -1.42
N HIS A 246 17.13 15.57 -2.37
CA HIS A 246 15.70 15.76 -2.18
C HIS A 246 14.91 14.45 -2.27
N ALA A 247 15.59 13.32 -2.46
CA ALA A 247 14.96 12.01 -2.63
C ALA A 247 14.17 11.58 -1.39
N GLU A 248 14.68 11.89 -0.18
CA GLU A 248 13.99 11.65 1.09
C GLU A 248 12.65 12.39 1.15
N VAL A 249 12.66 13.68 0.83
CA VAL A 249 11.47 14.54 0.84
C VAL A 249 10.46 14.12 -0.22
N ALA A 250 10.92 13.74 -1.41
CA ALA A 250 10.05 13.17 -2.44
C ALA A 250 9.38 11.86 -1.97
N GLY A 251 10.12 10.99 -1.28
CA GLY A 251 9.56 9.78 -0.65
C GLY A 251 8.48 10.11 0.40
N ILE A 252 8.74 11.08 1.27
CA ILE A 252 7.78 11.56 2.28
C ILE A 252 6.51 12.11 1.62
N LEU A 253 6.65 12.97 0.60
CA LEU A 253 5.51 13.54 -0.12
C LEU A 253 4.68 12.48 -0.85
N MET A 254 5.32 11.44 -1.38
CA MET A 254 4.61 10.28 -1.96
C MET A 254 3.84 9.50 -0.91
N ALA A 255 4.44 9.25 0.27
CA ALA A 255 3.74 8.59 1.38
C ALA A 255 2.50 9.38 1.85
N ILE A 256 2.62 10.70 1.96
CA ILE A 256 1.49 11.59 2.27
C ILE A 256 0.42 11.52 1.19
N SER A 257 0.83 11.49 -0.09
CA SER A 257 -0.09 11.36 -1.23
C SER A 257 -0.86 10.03 -1.19
N MET A 258 -0.19 8.91 -0.95
CA MET A 258 -0.83 7.61 -0.73
C MET A 258 -1.89 7.68 0.40
N VAL A 259 -1.52 8.21 1.57
CA VAL A 259 -2.43 8.32 2.72
C VAL A 259 -3.64 9.21 2.40
N SER A 260 -3.43 10.33 1.71
CA SER A 260 -4.52 11.19 1.29
C SER A 260 -5.49 10.44 0.37
N GLY A 261 -4.98 9.58 -0.52
CA GLY A 261 -5.80 8.72 -1.36
C GLY A 261 -6.59 7.69 -0.56
N LEU A 262 -5.99 7.10 0.48
CA LEU A 262 -6.72 6.20 1.41
C LEU A 262 -7.88 6.93 2.10
N ALA A 263 -7.65 8.15 2.58
CA ALA A 263 -8.67 8.95 3.25
C ALA A 263 -9.82 9.34 2.30
N ILE A 264 -9.50 9.89 1.12
CA ILE A 264 -10.49 10.28 0.12
C ILE A 264 -11.26 9.06 -0.38
N GLY A 265 -10.58 7.95 -0.68
CA GLY A 265 -11.19 6.70 -1.10
C GLY A 265 -12.15 6.13 -0.06
N SER A 266 -11.81 6.24 1.23
CA SER A 266 -12.67 5.80 2.33
C SER A 266 -13.96 6.62 2.41
N VAL A 267 -13.91 7.93 2.14
CA VAL A 267 -15.11 8.78 2.07
C VAL A 267 -15.94 8.43 0.84
N LEU A 268 -15.30 8.21 -0.31
CA LEU A 268 -15.99 7.83 -1.55
C LEU A 268 -16.64 6.44 -1.49
N ALA A 269 -16.13 5.53 -0.66
CA ALA A 269 -16.74 4.22 -0.42
C ALA A 269 -18.19 4.33 0.08
N TRP A 270 -18.54 5.37 0.86
CA TRP A 270 -19.90 5.56 1.38
C TRP A 270 -20.92 5.85 0.28
N PHE A 271 -20.51 6.50 -0.82
CA PHE A 271 -21.40 6.81 -1.93
C PHE A 271 -21.85 5.58 -2.70
N TRP A 272 -21.18 4.44 -2.54
CA TRP A 272 -21.61 3.18 -3.13
C TRP A 272 -22.73 2.49 -2.36
N VAL A 273 -22.87 2.82 -1.06
CA VAL A 273 -23.85 2.22 -0.16
C VAL A 273 -25.19 2.97 -0.18
N ILE A 274 -25.19 4.22 -0.70
CA ILE A 274 -26.37 5.09 -0.86
C ILE A 274 -27.03 4.83 -2.21
#